data_AF-A0A8G1RPY1-F1
#
_entry.id   AF-A0A8G1RPY1-F1
#
_cell.length_a   1.000
_cell.length_b   1.000
_cell.length_c   1.000
_cell.angle_alpha   90.00
_cell.angle_beta   90.00
_cell.angle_gamma   90.00
#
_symmetry.space_group_name_H-M   'P 1'
#
loop_
_entity.id
_entity.type
_entity.pdbx_description
1 polymer ?
#
loop_
_entity_poly.entity_id
_entity_poly.type
_entity_poly.pdbx_seq_one_letter_code
_entity_poly.pdbx_strand_id
1 'polypeptide(L)'
;MQWTCSCNSYAPILLLLLALLLLLNSNTVSAHPLRRRSSPSNNNNNWLPNPLSLGQDATAALTWLDHSANQLSNNVVHGLNSALPPDPNTLPSPPSPPPPPSTTSPDKNYGIAYSPYTAEGTCKPATQITHDLAQLTSYALVRIYGTDCDQTRLVLAAARGLGLQVFAGLFDLRHFTDDLALIIAAVGGDWGRIHTIAIGNELLNSGQNTAAEVVGAVQAARATLRAAGYPGPVVAVDTVAAHLANPAVCAASDYCAANCHAFFDEEVEAAGAGAFVRGQVGKLLEMMEGDGDRDGDTGKRKKVVITESGWPHAGQANGKAVPSLENQRAAVRSLREAFARSGSGAGADADADADADADADADADADADADADPKTGEEDGEVGLVLFSSFDDLWKVDNGYTFGAEKFWGILGH
;
A
#
# COMPACT_ATOMS: atom_id res chain seq x y z
N MET A 1 -20.05 -30.48 -24.04
CA MET A 1 -20.37 -30.88 -22.64
C MET A 1 -20.16 -29.64 -21.79
N GLN A 2 -21.27 -28.95 -21.52
CA GLN A 2 -21.35 -27.67 -20.82
C GLN A 2 -21.48 -27.92 -19.32
N TRP A 3 -20.71 -27.21 -18.51
CA TRP A 3 -21.01 -27.00 -17.11
C TRP A 3 -21.22 -25.50 -16.90
N THR A 4 -22.49 -25.15 -16.75
CA THR A 4 -23.00 -23.84 -16.36
C THR A 4 -22.89 -23.70 -14.84
N CYS A 5 -22.21 -22.67 -14.35
CA CYS A 5 -22.30 -22.28 -12.94
C CYS A 5 -23.50 -21.35 -12.76
N SER A 6 -24.49 -21.82 -11.99
CA SER A 6 -25.73 -21.12 -11.67
C SER A 6 -25.48 -19.85 -10.84
N CYS A 7 -26.02 -18.73 -11.32
CA CYS A 7 -26.39 -17.59 -10.49
C CYS A 7 -27.43 -18.04 -9.45
N ASN A 8 -27.19 -17.75 -8.16
CA ASN A 8 -28.23 -17.85 -7.14
C ASN A 8 -28.68 -16.45 -6.74
N SER A 9 -29.93 -16.13 -7.11
CA SER A 9 -30.62 -14.88 -6.83
C SER A 9 -31.17 -14.89 -5.40
N TYR A 10 -30.63 -14.07 -4.51
CA TYR A 10 -31.28 -13.71 -3.24
C TYR A 10 -31.56 -12.19 -3.19
N ALA A 11 -32.51 -11.76 -4.01
CA ALA A 11 -33.17 -10.46 -3.88
C ALA A 11 -34.63 -10.65 -4.31
N PRO A 12 -35.52 -11.09 -3.38
CA PRO A 12 -36.53 -10.14 -2.90
C PRO A 12 -37.07 -10.44 -1.47
N ILE A 13 -36.21 -10.77 -0.50
CA ILE A 13 -36.66 -10.98 0.90
C ILE A 13 -36.15 -9.88 1.86
N LEU A 14 -35.11 -9.13 1.50
CA LEU A 14 -34.55 -8.08 2.37
C LEU A 14 -35.35 -6.76 2.36
N LEU A 15 -36.19 -6.53 1.34
CA LEU A 15 -37.03 -5.34 1.23
C LEU A 15 -38.32 -5.40 2.07
N LEU A 16 -38.74 -6.59 2.52
CA LEU A 16 -39.91 -6.72 3.42
C LEU A 16 -39.56 -6.53 4.91
N LEU A 17 -38.30 -6.75 5.31
CA LEU A 17 -37.87 -6.61 6.70
C LEU A 17 -37.53 -5.16 7.09
N LEU A 18 -37.11 -4.31 6.15
CA LEU A 18 -36.91 -2.88 6.41
C LEU A 18 -38.22 -2.08 6.55
N ALA A 19 -39.30 -2.52 5.89
CA ALA A 19 -40.60 -1.84 5.96
C ALA A 19 -41.33 -2.07 7.30
N LEU A 20 -41.03 -3.15 8.03
CA LEU A 20 -41.67 -3.46 9.31
C LEU A 20 -41.03 -2.73 10.50
N LEU A 21 -39.76 -2.30 10.39
CA LEU A 21 -39.04 -1.55 11.42
C LEU A 21 -39.33 -0.04 11.41
N LEU A 22 -39.84 0.50 10.30
CA LEU A 22 -40.25 1.91 10.19
C LEU A 22 -41.70 2.19 10.66
N LEU A 23 -42.49 1.15 10.98
CA LEU A 23 -43.87 1.27 11.46
C LEU A 23 -44.01 1.22 13.00
N LEU A 24 -42.92 1.11 13.75
CA LEU A 24 -42.94 0.99 15.21
C LEU A 24 -42.40 2.20 15.99
N ASN A 25 -42.11 3.32 15.32
CA ASN A 25 -41.60 4.52 16.01
C ASN A 25 -42.35 5.81 15.67
N SER A 26 -43.68 5.74 15.68
CA SER A 26 -44.53 6.93 15.74
C SER A 26 -45.49 6.80 16.92
N ASN A 27 -45.10 7.36 18.07
CA ASN A 27 -46.08 7.82 19.04
C ASN A 27 -45.69 9.21 19.54
N THR A 28 -46.61 10.12 19.28
CA THR A 28 -46.63 11.53 19.63
C THR A 28 -47.07 11.72 21.08
N VAL A 29 -46.56 12.76 21.75
CA VAL A 29 -47.34 13.47 22.77
C VAL A 29 -47.17 14.98 22.55
N SER A 30 -48.31 15.62 22.28
CA SER A 30 -48.52 17.05 22.08
C SER A 30 -48.25 17.89 23.32
N ALA A 31 -47.72 19.10 23.13
CA ALA A 31 -47.71 20.17 24.12
C ALA A 31 -48.42 21.42 23.58
N HIS A 32 -49.39 21.93 24.35
CA HIS A 32 -50.03 23.23 24.17
C HIS A 32 -50.58 23.73 25.54
N PRO A 33 -50.87 25.03 25.73
CA PRO A 33 -49.90 26.03 26.24
C PRO A 33 -50.43 26.81 27.47
N LEU A 34 -49.60 27.71 28.06
CA LEU A 34 -49.94 29.11 28.48
C LEU A 34 -49.08 29.68 29.64
N ARG A 35 -48.27 30.70 29.29
CA ARG A 35 -48.02 32.05 29.87
C ARG A 35 -48.11 32.40 31.39
N ARG A 36 -47.11 33.24 31.78
CA ARG A 36 -47.03 34.32 32.84
C ARG A 36 -46.93 33.81 34.29
N ARG A 37 -46.20 34.42 35.25
CA ARG A 37 -45.67 35.80 35.44
C ARG A 37 -44.58 35.84 36.55
N SER A 38 -43.78 36.92 36.57
CA SER A 38 -43.14 37.63 37.72
C SER A 38 -41.97 37.04 38.54
N SER A 39 -40.80 37.70 38.42
CA SER A 39 -39.75 38.00 39.44
C SER A 39 -40.33 38.65 40.73
N PRO A 40 -39.64 38.80 41.91
CA PRO A 40 -38.23 39.26 42.02
C PRO A 40 -37.37 38.94 43.29
N SER A 41 -36.09 39.36 43.23
CA SER A 41 -35.18 39.81 44.33
C SER A 41 -34.60 38.71 45.27
N ASN A 42 -33.47 38.83 45.99
CA ASN A 42 -32.45 39.86 46.20
C ASN A 42 -31.23 39.21 46.94
N ASN A 43 -30.02 39.71 46.68
CA ASN A 43 -28.89 39.99 47.59
C ASN A 43 -28.34 39.00 48.67
N ASN A 44 -27.02 38.76 48.54
CA ASN A 44 -25.91 39.00 49.50
C ASN A 44 -25.59 38.09 50.73
N ASN A 45 -24.27 37.87 50.84
CA ASN A 45 -23.38 37.80 52.03
C ASN A 45 -22.97 36.44 52.65
N ASN A 46 -21.76 36.01 52.27
CA ASN A 46 -20.53 35.96 53.09
C ASN A 46 -20.57 35.38 54.52
N TRP A 47 -19.85 34.27 54.77
CA TRP A 47 -19.19 33.95 56.05
C TRP A 47 -17.92 33.09 55.82
N LEU A 48 -16.77 33.62 56.24
CA LEU A 48 -15.53 32.88 56.59
C LEU A 48 -15.54 32.64 58.11
N PRO A 49 -14.82 31.60 58.61
CA PRO A 49 -13.51 31.87 59.22
C PRO A 49 -12.42 30.80 58.92
N ASN A 50 -11.16 31.28 58.96
CA ASN A 50 -9.83 30.62 58.93
C ASN A 50 -9.51 29.83 60.24
N PRO A 51 -8.32 29.22 60.50
CA PRO A 51 -7.21 28.72 59.65
C PRO A 51 -6.57 27.35 60.08
N LEU A 52 -5.64 26.82 59.25
CA LEU A 52 -4.47 25.94 59.54
C LEU A 52 -4.64 24.58 60.29
N SER A 53 -4.40 23.47 59.57
CA SER A 53 -3.44 22.42 59.98
C SER A 53 -3.04 21.55 58.77
N LEU A 54 -1.75 21.57 58.44
CA LEU A 54 -1.11 20.69 57.47
C LEU A 54 -1.05 19.25 58.02
N GLY A 55 -1.51 18.29 57.21
CA GLY A 55 -1.41 16.85 57.47
C GLY A 55 -1.06 16.12 56.17
N GLN A 56 -0.03 15.28 56.27
CA GLN A 56 0.56 14.36 55.29
C GLN A 56 -0.29 14.04 54.06
N ASP A 57 0.10 14.59 52.89
CA ASP A 57 -0.05 13.97 51.56
C ASP A 57 0.76 14.74 50.50
N ALA A 58 2.04 14.96 50.81
CA ALA A 58 3.05 15.52 49.89
C ALA A 58 3.97 14.41 49.35
N THR A 59 3.41 13.23 49.07
CA THR A 59 4.16 12.07 48.53
C THR A 59 3.64 11.61 47.15
N ALA A 60 2.64 12.30 46.59
CA ALA A 60 2.09 11.98 45.26
C ALA A 60 2.74 12.78 44.11
N ALA A 61 3.75 13.62 44.39
CA ALA A 61 4.50 14.39 43.38
C ALA A 61 5.88 13.78 43.03
N LEU A 62 6.17 12.56 43.50
CA LEU A 62 7.41 11.81 43.24
C LEU A 62 7.22 10.56 42.37
N THR A 63 6.02 10.35 41.81
CA THR A 63 5.68 9.22 40.93
C THR A 63 5.64 9.58 39.44
N TRP A 64 6.20 10.72 39.05
CA TRP A 64 6.21 11.20 37.66
C TRP A 64 7.62 11.42 37.05
N LEU A 65 8.67 10.85 37.67
CA LEU A 65 10.05 10.96 37.19
C LEU A 65 10.86 9.64 37.23
N ASP A 66 10.20 8.47 37.14
CA ASP A 66 10.89 7.18 36.94
C ASP A 66 10.38 6.40 35.70
N HIS A 67 9.61 7.08 34.84
CA HIS A 67 9.32 6.66 33.46
C HIS A 67 10.53 6.85 32.53
N SER A 68 11.74 6.66 33.06
CA SER A 68 13.01 6.77 32.33
C SER A 68 13.96 5.66 32.75
N ALA A 69 13.44 4.45 32.93
CA ALA A 69 14.24 3.22 33.01
C ALA A 69 13.63 2.10 32.17
N ASN A 70 13.15 2.47 30.98
CA ASN A 70 12.90 1.55 29.86
C ASN A 70 14.23 1.09 29.24
N GLN A 71 15.12 0.54 30.08
CA GLN A 71 16.37 -0.11 29.71
C GLN A 71 16.64 -1.14 30.79
N LEU A 72 16.66 -2.43 30.42
CA LEU A 72 16.90 -3.63 31.24
C LEU A 72 15.65 -4.32 31.80
N SER A 73 14.98 -5.14 30.97
CA SER A 73 14.60 -6.52 31.34
C SER A 73 13.72 -7.17 30.26
N ASN A 74 14.31 -7.46 29.09
CA ASN A 74 13.75 -8.43 28.12
C ASN A 74 14.33 -9.84 28.29
N ASN A 75 14.96 -10.15 29.43
CA ASN A 75 15.64 -11.44 29.67
C ASN A 75 15.23 -12.07 31.01
N VAL A 76 13.93 -12.38 31.23
CA VAL A 76 13.51 -13.24 32.37
C VAL A 76 12.36 -14.20 31.99
N VAL A 77 12.33 -14.69 30.75
CA VAL A 77 11.49 -15.85 30.41
C VAL A 77 12.34 -16.84 29.64
N HIS A 78 13.15 -17.63 30.35
CA HIS A 78 13.64 -18.97 29.99
C HIS A 78 14.80 -19.35 30.90
N GLY A 79 14.52 -19.74 32.15
CA GLY A 79 15.65 -20.09 33.01
C GLY A 79 15.33 -20.59 34.40
N LEU A 80 14.39 -21.52 34.56
CA LEU A 80 14.38 -22.37 35.76
C LEU A 80 14.02 -23.82 35.40
N ASN A 81 14.99 -24.69 35.66
CA ASN A 81 14.95 -26.14 35.86
C ASN A 81 15.01 -27.09 34.66
N SER A 82 16.25 -27.46 34.29
CA SER A 82 16.63 -28.87 34.14
C SER A 82 18.11 -29.10 34.51
N ALA A 83 18.30 -29.74 35.66
CA ALA A 83 19.26 -30.77 36.06
C ALA A 83 20.75 -30.76 35.59
N LEU A 84 21.62 -30.75 36.62
CA LEU A 84 23.00 -31.28 36.76
C LEU A 84 24.19 -30.47 36.18
N PRO A 85 25.32 -30.32 36.92
CA PRO A 85 26.49 -29.59 36.47
C PRO A 85 27.39 -30.44 35.55
N PRO A 86 27.98 -29.88 34.48
CA PRO A 86 28.99 -30.56 33.67
C PRO A 86 30.43 -30.30 34.14
N ASP A 87 31.34 -31.16 33.68
CA ASP A 87 32.78 -31.23 33.93
C ASP A 87 33.56 -29.91 33.69
N PRO A 88 34.60 -29.59 34.48
CA PRO A 88 35.29 -28.29 34.47
C PRO A 88 36.33 -28.10 33.35
N ASN A 89 36.29 -28.83 32.22
CA ASN A 89 37.42 -28.84 31.27
C ASN A 89 37.09 -28.71 29.77
N THR A 90 36.08 -27.92 29.39
CA THR A 90 35.93 -27.43 28.01
C THR A 90 35.39 -26.00 27.99
N LEU A 91 36.26 -25.03 27.70
CA LEU A 91 35.86 -23.66 27.37
C LEU A 91 35.33 -23.63 25.92
N PRO A 92 34.09 -23.19 25.66
CA PRO A 92 33.63 -22.93 24.30
C PRO A 92 34.26 -21.63 23.77
N SER A 93 34.66 -21.65 22.49
CA SER A 93 35.13 -20.46 21.76
C SER A 93 34.03 -19.38 21.72
N PRO A 94 34.40 -18.09 21.76
CA PRO A 94 33.42 -17.00 21.67
C PRO A 94 32.66 -17.06 20.34
N PRO A 95 31.36 -16.72 20.32
CA PRO A 95 30.59 -16.66 19.08
C PRO A 95 31.19 -15.61 18.15
N SER A 96 31.28 -15.95 16.86
CA SER A 96 31.68 -15.01 15.81
C SER A 96 30.78 -13.77 15.81
N PRO A 97 31.31 -12.57 15.53
CA PRO A 97 30.49 -11.37 15.45
C PRO A 97 29.41 -11.54 14.38
N PRO A 98 28.20 -10.98 14.58
CA PRO A 98 27.16 -11.00 13.57
C PRO A 98 27.68 -10.36 12.27
N PRO A 99 27.27 -10.86 11.10
CA PRO A 99 27.63 -10.22 9.84
C PRO A 99 27.16 -8.76 9.87
N PRO A 100 27.92 -7.82 9.26
CA PRO A 100 27.48 -6.43 9.15
C PRO A 100 26.10 -6.39 8.50
N PRO A 101 25.26 -5.39 8.82
CA PRO A 101 23.98 -5.22 8.14
C PRO A 101 24.24 -5.24 6.64
N SER A 102 23.60 -6.17 5.94
CA SER A 102 23.62 -6.25 4.49
C SER A 102 23.30 -4.87 3.97
N THR A 103 24.27 -4.22 3.33
CA THR A 103 24.05 -2.98 2.60
C THR A 103 23.08 -3.30 1.50
N THR A 104 21.79 -3.10 1.76
CA THR A 104 20.74 -3.21 0.77
C THR A 104 21.09 -2.24 -0.33
N SER A 105 21.44 -2.77 -1.50
CA SER A 105 21.59 -1.99 -2.72
C SER A 105 20.34 -1.11 -2.89
N PRO A 106 20.50 0.14 -3.37
CA PRO A 106 19.37 1.05 -3.55
C PRO A 106 18.25 0.37 -4.32
N ASP A 107 17.05 0.38 -3.75
CA ASP A 107 15.89 -0.32 -4.26
C ASP A 107 15.19 0.44 -5.39
N LYS A 108 15.99 0.90 -6.37
CA LYS A 108 15.56 1.71 -7.51
C LYS A 108 14.75 0.91 -8.54
N ASN A 109 14.28 -0.26 -8.14
CA ASN A 109 13.44 -1.14 -8.93
C ASN A 109 11.96 -1.02 -8.56
N TYR A 110 11.65 -0.41 -7.40
CA TYR A 110 10.28 -0.31 -6.91
C TYR A 110 9.91 1.12 -6.49
N GLY A 111 8.60 1.37 -6.44
CA GLY A 111 8.02 2.53 -5.78
C GLY A 111 7.57 2.23 -4.36
N ILE A 112 7.17 3.27 -3.64
CA ILE A 112 6.59 3.17 -2.30
C ILE A 112 5.40 4.13 -2.18
N ALA A 113 4.29 3.68 -1.59
CA ALA A 113 3.14 4.53 -1.29
C ALA A 113 3.45 5.45 -0.09
N TYR A 114 3.07 6.72 -0.20
CA TYR A 114 3.29 7.74 0.82
C TYR A 114 2.02 8.55 1.07
N SER A 115 1.65 8.61 2.34
CA SER A 115 0.49 9.35 2.85
C SER A 115 0.98 10.57 3.64
N PRO A 116 0.71 11.81 3.19
CA PRO A 116 1.18 13.04 3.82
C PRO A 116 0.28 13.52 4.97
N TYR A 117 -0.26 12.60 5.76
CA TYR A 117 -1.10 12.88 6.92
C TYR A 117 -0.39 12.50 8.22
N THR A 118 -0.65 13.26 9.27
CA THR A 118 -0.25 12.94 10.64
C THR A 118 -1.06 11.76 11.19
N ALA A 119 -0.70 11.26 12.37
CA ALA A 119 -1.46 10.21 13.05
C ALA A 119 -2.90 10.62 13.35
N GLU A 120 -3.16 11.93 13.50
CA GLU A 120 -4.48 12.50 13.74
C GLU A 120 -5.27 12.79 12.45
N GLY A 121 -4.71 12.49 11.27
CA GLY A 121 -5.34 12.72 9.98
C GLY A 121 -5.29 14.18 9.51
N THR A 122 -4.41 14.98 10.10
CA THR A 122 -4.17 16.36 9.66
C THR A 122 -3.03 16.44 8.67
N CYS A 123 -2.99 17.50 7.87
CA CYS A 123 -1.94 17.69 6.86
C CYS A 123 -0.55 17.79 7.49
N LYS A 124 0.41 17.00 7.00
CA LYS A 124 1.82 17.16 7.41
C LYS A 124 2.39 18.49 6.88
N PRO A 125 3.18 19.23 7.69
CA PRO A 125 3.89 20.41 7.20
C PRO A 125 5.02 20.02 6.22
N ALA A 126 5.42 20.96 5.37
CA ALA A 126 6.48 20.78 4.36
C ALA A 126 7.80 20.21 4.93
N THR A 127 8.17 20.61 6.15
CA THR A 127 9.38 20.13 6.84
C THR A 127 9.29 18.65 7.16
N GLN A 128 8.12 18.17 7.61
CA GLN A 128 7.89 16.76 7.89
C GLN A 128 7.82 15.94 6.60
N ILE A 129 7.15 16.44 5.56
CA ILE A 129 7.14 15.80 4.23
C ILE A 129 8.57 15.64 3.71
N THR A 130 9.39 16.69 3.79
CA THR A 130 10.80 16.64 3.36
C THR A 130 11.61 15.62 4.15
N HIS A 131 11.40 15.56 5.48
CA HIS A 131 12.05 14.58 6.35
C HIS A 131 11.63 13.14 6.01
N ASP A 132 10.34 12.91 5.77
CA ASP A 132 9.82 11.60 5.37
C ASP A 132 10.43 11.16 4.04
N LEU A 133 10.39 12.02 3.01
CA LEU A 133 10.91 11.67 1.68
C LEU A 133 12.42 11.40 1.67
N ALA A 134 13.20 12.03 2.57
CA ALA A 134 14.64 11.76 2.67
C ALA A 134 14.93 10.30 3.04
N GLN A 135 14.02 9.64 3.77
CA GLN A 135 14.11 8.21 4.12
C GLN A 135 13.70 7.29 2.97
N LEU A 136 13.04 7.82 1.94
CA LEU A 136 12.51 7.05 0.80
C LEU A 136 13.45 7.05 -0.41
N THR A 137 14.65 7.64 -0.28
CA THR A 137 15.61 7.81 -1.38
C THR A 137 16.13 6.51 -1.99
N SER A 138 15.94 5.35 -1.34
CA SER A 138 16.24 4.04 -1.93
C SER A 138 15.28 3.68 -3.06
N TYR A 139 14.03 4.15 -3.03
CA TYR A 139 13.01 3.84 -4.02
C TYR A 139 13.15 4.69 -5.28
N ALA A 140 12.59 4.23 -6.40
CA ALA A 140 12.58 4.99 -7.66
C ALA A 140 11.56 6.13 -7.63
N LEU A 141 10.39 5.86 -7.03
CA LEU A 141 9.28 6.80 -6.98
C LEU A 141 8.48 6.70 -5.67
N VAL A 142 7.78 7.79 -5.35
CA VAL A 142 6.75 7.81 -4.32
C VAL A 142 5.37 7.95 -4.95
N ARG A 143 4.40 7.17 -4.49
CA ARG A 143 3.00 7.28 -4.91
C ARG A 143 2.20 8.06 -3.88
N ILE A 144 1.48 9.08 -4.33
CA ILE A 144 0.53 9.87 -3.54
C ILE A 144 -0.86 9.77 -4.17
N TYR A 145 -1.90 9.95 -3.38
CA TYR A 145 -3.27 9.53 -3.75
C TYR A 145 -4.17 10.68 -4.20
N GLY A 146 -3.94 11.88 -3.67
CA GLY A 146 -4.82 13.03 -3.88
C GLY A 146 -4.07 14.34 -3.96
N THR A 147 -4.86 15.42 -3.97
CA THR A 147 -4.43 16.81 -4.14
C THR A 147 -4.69 17.65 -2.88
N ASP A 148 -5.43 17.10 -1.91
CA ASP A 148 -5.69 17.73 -0.63
C ASP A 148 -4.40 17.93 0.17
N CYS A 149 -4.46 18.77 1.20
CA CYS A 149 -3.29 19.16 1.98
C CYS A 149 -2.16 19.83 1.17
N ASP A 150 -2.44 20.31 -0.05
CA ASP A 150 -1.42 20.83 -0.98
C ASP A 150 -0.30 19.80 -1.23
N GLN A 151 -0.64 18.51 -1.08
CA GLN A 151 0.35 17.45 -0.99
C GLN A 151 1.14 17.30 -2.28
N THR A 152 0.50 17.44 -3.44
CA THR A 152 1.17 17.33 -4.74
C THR A 152 2.31 18.33 -4.87
N ARG A 153 2.07 19.60 -4.53
CA ARG A 153 3.08 20.66 -4.60
C ARG A 153 4.20 20.43 -3.58
N LEU A 154 3.84 20.07 -2.35
CA LEU A 154 4.81 19.85 -1.27
C LEU A 154 5.72 18.63 -1.53
N VAL A 155 5.14 17.53 -2.00
CA VAL A 155 5.86 16.30 -2.34
C VAL A 155 6.75 16.52 -3.57
N LEU A 156 6.26 17.19 -4.61
CA LEU A 156 7.10 17.54 -5.77
C LEU A 156 8.28 18.44 -5.39
N ALA A 157 8.05 19.44 -4.53
CA ALA A 157 9.10 20.33 -4.05
C ALA A 157 10.17 19.56 -3.27
N ALA A 158 9.77 18.64 -2.37
CA ALA A 158 10.69 17.81 -1.60
C ALA A 158 11.44 16.79 -2.49
N ALA A 159 10.76 16.17 -3.46
CA ALA A 159 11.34 15.15 -4.34
C ALA A 159 12.44 15.69 -5.27
N ARG A 160 12.41 16.98 -5.65
CA ARG A 160 13.35 17.61 -6.59
C ARG A 160 14.82 17.44 -6.18
N GLY A 161 15.12 17.49 -4.88
CA GLY A 161 16.48 17.33 -4.34
C GLY A 161 16.90 15.87 -4.06
N LEU A 162 15.97 14.92 -4.18
CA LEU A 162 16.15 13.55 -3.67
C LEU A 162 16.23 12.50 -4.78
N GLY A 163 16.14 12.91 -6.05
CA GLY A 163 16.18 11.96 -7.17
C GLY A 163 14.97 11.03 -7.22
N LEU A 164 13.87 11.40 -6.54
CA LEU A 164 12.61 10.66 -6.55
C LEU A 164 11.71 11.20 -7.66
N GLN A 165 11.00 10.30 -8.34
CA GLN A 165 9.85 10.66 -9.15
C GLN A 165 8.56 10.54 -8.33
N VAL A 166 7.49 11.17 -8.79
CA VAL A 166 6.18 11.18 -8.14
C VAL A 166 5.16 10.51 -9.05
N PHE A 167 4.51 9.48 -8.53
CA PHE A 167 3.27 8.95 -9.07
C PHE A 167 2.12 9.69 -8.36
N ALA A 168 1.61 10.74 -9.00
CA ALA A 168 0.56 11.58 -8.46
C ALA A 168 -0.83 10.97 -8.71
N GLY A 169 -1.76 11.16 -7.79
CA GLY A 169 -3.15 10.74 -7.95
C GLY A 169 -4.11 11.90 -7.76
N LEU A 170 -5.25 11.83 -8.44
CA LEU A 170 -6.50 12.38 -7.92
C LEU A 170 -7.33 11.23 -7.36
N PHE A 171 -7.86 11.39 -6.16
CA PHE A 171 -8.43 10.26 -5.41
C PHE A 171 -9.79 9.81 -5.96
N ASP A 172 -10.64 10.77 -6.37
CA ASP A 172 -11.97 10.52 -6.89
C ASP A 172 -12.36 11.56 -7.97
N LEU A 173 -13.55 11.40 -8.57
CA LEU A 173 -13.99 12.23 -9.70
C LEU A 173 -14.88 13.41 -9.30
N ARG A 174 -15.12 13.66 -8.00
CA ARG A 174 -16.07 14.69 -7.53
C ARG A 174 -15.60 16.11 -7.89
N HIS A 175 -14.30 16.37 -7.74
CA HIS A 175 -13.67 17.65 -8.04
C HIS A 175 -12.66 17.52 -9.21
N PHE A 176 -12.92 16.59 -10.13
CA PHE A 176 -12.01 16.17 -11.20
C PHE A 176 -11.25 17.32 -11.89
N THR A 177 -11.97 18.34 -12.38
CA THR A 177 -11.37 19.46 -13.10
C THR A 177 -10.45 20.30 -12.21
N ASP A 178 -10.87 20.57 -10.97
CA ASP A 178 -10.12 21.39 -10.02
C ASP A 178 -8.88 20.64 -9.53
N ASP A 179 -9.02 19.35 -9.20
CA ASP A 179 -7.91 18.50 -8.77
C ASP A 179 -6.87 18.32 -9.87
N LEU A 180 -7.30 18.09 -11.11
CA LEU A 180 -6.37 17.99 -12.24
C LEU A 180 -5.63 19.33 -12.47
N ALA A 181 -6.31 20.46 -12.30
CA ALA A 181 -5.69 21.78 -12.38
C ALA A 181 -4.67 22.01 -11.24
N LEU A 182 -4.95 21.52 -10.02
CA LEU A 182 -3.98 21.57 -8.91
C LEU A 182 -2.71 20.79 -9.22
N ILE A 183 -2.81 19.60 -9.84
CA ILE A 183 -1.64 18.83 -10.28
C ILE A 183 -0.83 19.61 -11.32
N ILE A 184 -1.49 20.15 -12.36
CA ILE A 184 -0.82 20.93 -13.41
C ILE A 184 -0.12 22.16 -12.83
N ALA A 185 -0.80 22.88 -11.94
CA ALA A 185 -0.25 24.05 -11.27
C ALA A 185 0.95 23.71 -10.37
N ALA A 186 0.87 22.61 -9.62
CA ALA A 186 1.94 22.15 -8.75
C ALA A 186 3.22 21.78 -9.51
N VAL A 187 3.08 21.24 -10.73
CA VAL A 187 4.22 20.91 -11.60
C VAL A 187 4.88 22.15 -12.20
N GLY A 188 4.10 23.20 -12.50
CA GLY A 188 4.64 24.46 -13.02
C GLY A 188 5.40 24.31 -14.35
N GLY A 189 5.05 23.30 -15.16
CA GLY A 189 5.68 22.97 -16.43
C GLY A 189 6.92 22.05 -16.35
N ASP A 190 7.44 21.74 -15.15
CA ASP A 190 8.56 20.81 -14.95
C ASP A 190 8.07 19.36 -14.79
N TRP A 191 7.58 18.79 -15.89
CA TRP A 191 7.01 17.44 -15.91
C TRP A 191 8.02 16.31 -15.63
N GLY A 192 9.33 16.59 -15.63
CA GLY A 192 10.38 15.58 -15.47
C GLY A 192 10.36 14.82 -14.14
N ARG A 193 9.61 15.32 -13.14
CA ARG A 193 9.42 14.68 -11.83
C ARG A 193 8.16 13.86 -11.70
N ILE A 194 7.20 13.99 -12.62
CA ILE A 194 6.01 13.16 -12.61
C ILE A 194 6.29 11.89 -13.41
N HIS A 195 6.17 10.73 -12.74
CA HIS A 195 6.25 9.43 -13.40
C HIS A 195 4.91 9.02 -14.00
N THR A 196 3.82 9.18 -13.25
CA THR A 196 2.46 8.80 -13.68
C THR A 196 1.43 9.68 -12.99
N ILE A 197 0.29 9.89 -13.64
CA ILE A 197 -0.90 10.49 -13.02
C ILE A 197 -2.03 9.44 -12.98
N ALA A 198 -2.48 9.08 -11.77
CA ALA A 198 -3.63 8.20 -11.54
C ALA A 198 -4.93 9.02 -11.48
N ILE A 199 -5.94 8.54 -12.20
CA ILE A 199 -7.29 9.10 -12.25
C ILE A 199 -8.21 8.20 -11.43
N GLY A 200 -8.41 8.57 -10.17
CA GLY A 200 -9.16 7.77 -9.20
C GLY A 200 -8.32 6.67 -8.53
N ASN A 201 -8.82 6.19 -7.40
CA ASN A 201 -8.31 5.00 -6.72
C ASN A 201 -9.47 4.08 -6.30
N GLU A 202 -9.55 2.89 -6.88
CA GLU A 202 -10.53 1.85 -6.55
C GLU A 202 -12.00 2.29 -6.70
N LEU A 203 -12.28 3.11 -7.71
CA LEU A 203 -13.63 3.66 -7.95
C LEU A 203 -14.64 2.60 -8.38
N LEU A 204 -14.20 1.54 -9.06
CA LEU A 204 -15.03 0.40 -9.43
C LEU A 204 -15.22 -0.55 -8.26
N ASN A 205 -14.14 -0.92 -7.56
CA ASN A 205 -14.19 -1.81 -6.40
C ASN A 205 -15.11 -1.27 -5.30
N SER A 206 -15.06 0.05 -5.07
CA SER A 206 -15.94 0.73 -4.10
C SER A 206 -17.37 0.97 -4.61
N GLY A 207 -17.65 0.70 -5.90
CA GLY A 207 -18.94 0.97 -6.53
C GLY A 207 -19.27 2.47 -6.66
N GLN A 208 -18.28 3.35 -6.53
CA GLN A 208 -18.46 4.81 -6.62
C GLN A 208 -18.73 5.26 -8.06
N ASN A 209 -18.13 4.59 -9.04
CA ASN A 209 -18.28 4.93 -10.45
C ASN A 209 -18.44 3.68 -11.31
N THR A 210 -19.01 3.87 -12.50
CA THR A 210 -19.09 2.85 -13.54
C THR A 210 -17.81 2.83 -14.39
N ALA A 211 -17.54 1.72 -15.08
CA ALA A 211 -16.42 1.61 -16.01
C ALA A 211 -16.44 2.69 -17.09
N ALA A 212 -17.62 3.05 -17.61
CA ALA A 212 -17.76 4.10 -18.62
C ALA A 212 -17.35 5.49 -18.10
N GLU A 213 -17.71 5.82 -16.86
CA GLU A 213 -17.31 7.08 -16.21
C GLU A 213 -15.80 7.13 -15.99
N VAL A 214 -15.20 6.04 -15.51
CA VAL A 214 -13.74 5.96 -15.30
C VAL A 214 -12.98 6.07 -16.63
N VAL A 215 -13.40 5.35 -17.67
CA VAL A 215 -12.81 5.44 -19.02
C VAL A 215 -12.89 6.86 -19.56
N GLY A 216 -14.07 7.50 -19.46
CA GLY A 216 -14.25 8.88 -19.90
C GLY A 216 -13.34 9.86 -19.14
N ALA A 217 -13.20 9.69 -17.83
CA ALA A 217 -12.33 10.51 -17.00
C ALA A 217 -10.85 10.35 -17.38
N VAL A 218 -10.37 9.12 -17.62
CA VAL A 218 -8.99 8.86 -18.07
C VAL A 218 -8.72 9.55 -19.41
N GLN A 219 -9.64 9.43 -20.37
CA GLN A 219 -9.49 10.06 -21.68
C GLN A 219 -9.49 11.60 -21.59
N ALA A 220 -10.40 12.17 -20.80
CA ALA A 220 -10.46 13.61 -20.57
C ALA A 220 -9.20 14.14 -19.87
N ALA A 221 -8.74 13.43 -18.84
CA ALA A 221 -7.52 13.80 -18.12
C ALA A 221 -6.31 13.76 -19.04
N ARG A 222 -6.16 12.68 -19.83
CA ARG A 222 -5.10 12.54 -20.84
C ARG A 222 -5.08 13.72 -21.79
N ALA A 223 -6.22 14.09 -22.37
CA ALA A 223 -6.30 15.23 -23.30
C ALA A 223 -5.84 16.54 -22.63
N THR A 224 -6.36 16.83 -21.43
CA THR A 224 -5.99 18.03 -20.66
C THR A 224 -4.51 18.06 -20.28
N LEU A 225 -3.97 16.93 -19.82
CA LEU A 225 -2.57 16.82 -19.41
C LEU A 225 -1.61 16.93 -20.60
N ARG A 226 -1.95 16.32 -21.75
CA ARG A 226 -1.17 16.46 -22.98
C ARG A 226 -1.15 17.91 -23.46
N ALA A 227 -2.29 18.62 -23.39
CA ALA A 227 -2.36 20.05 -23.70
C ALA A 227 -1.51 20.91 -22.74
N ALA A 228 -1.35 20.48 -21.48
CA ALA A 228 -0.47 21.10 -20.50
C ALA A 228 1.02 20.69 -20.65
N GLY A 229 1.35 19.83 -21.63
CA GLY A 229 2.71 19.41 -21.94
C GLY A 229 3.20 18.17 -21.19
N TYR A 230 2.35 17.45 -20.46
CA TYR A 230 2.73 16.20 -19.79
C TYR A 230 2.79 15.05 -20.80
N PRO A 231 3.96 14.42 -21.02
CA PRO A 231 4.09 13.33 -21.97
C PRO A 231 3.83 11.95 -21.35
N GLY A 232 3.78 11.85 -20.02
CA GLY A 232 3.84 10.58 -19.31
C GLY A 232 2.51 9.83 -19.20
N PRO A 233 2.53 8.65 -18.58
CA PRO A 233 1.35 7.81 -18.35
C PRO A 233 0.24 8.48 -17.54
N VAL A 234 -1.00 8.17 -17.94
CA VAL A 234 -2.28 8.49 -17.33
C VAL A 234 -3.08 7.19 -17.22
N VAL A 235 -3.41 6.80 -16.00
CA VAL A 235 -4.01 5.48 -15.71
C VAL A 235 -5.15 5.61 -14.73
N ALA A 236 -6.08 4.66 -14.73
CA ALA A 236 -6.99 4.45 -13.60
C ALA A 236 -6.47 3.29 -12.74
N VAL A 237 -6.43 3.49 -11.41
CA VAL A 237 -6.00 2.46 -10.46
C VAL A 237 -7.23 1.80 -9.85
N ASP A 238 -7.27 0.47 -9.86
CA ASP A 238 -8.32 -0.32 -9.20
C ASP A 238 -7.78 -1.69 -8.76
N THR A 239 -8.60 -2.50 -8.10
CA THR A 239 -8.20 -3.86 -7.72
C THR A 239 -8.09 -4.77 -8.94
N VAL A 240 -7.31 -5.85 -8.81
CA VAL A 240 -7.26 -6.91 -9.84
C VAL A 240 -8.66 -7.41 -10.21
N ALA A 241 -9.51 -7.67 -9.21
CA ALA A 241 -10.86 -8.17 -9.44
C ALA A 241 -11.73 -7.17 -10.22
N ALA A 242 -11.62 -5.88 -9.90
CA ALA A 242 -12.35 -4.83 -10.59
C ALA A 242 -11.92 -4.70 -12.06
N HIS A 243 -10.62 -4.79 -12.34
CA HIS A 243 -10.11 -4.78 -13.72
C HIS A 243 -10.53 -6.01 -14.51
N LEU A 244 -10.47 -7.21 -13.91
CA LEU A 244 -10.95 -8.45 -14.55
C LEU A 244 -12.44 -8.38 -14.91
N ALA A 245 -13.24 -7.69 -14.11
CA ALA A 245 -14.66 -7.46 -14.41
C ALA A 245 -14.90 -6.31 -15.41
N ASN A 246 -13.92 -5.42 -15.62
CA ASN A 246 -14.05 -4.20 -16.41
C ASN A 246 -12.80 -3.93 -17.26
N PRO A 247 -12.43 -4.83 -18.20
CA PRO A 247 -11.19 -4.74 -18.97
C PRO A 247 -10.99 -3.42 -19.73
N ALA A 248 -12.09 -2.76 -20.12
CA ALA A 248 -12.07 -1.47 -20.80
C ALA A 248 -11.31 -0.37 -20.03
N VAL A 249 -11.18 -0.48 -18.71
CA VAL A 249 -10.42 0.49 -17.89
C VAL A 249 -8.91 0.35 -18.11
N CYS A 250 -8.40 -0.88 -18.19
CA CYS A 250 -7.02 -1.12 -18.60
C CYS A 250 -6.80 -0.73 -20.08
N ALA A 251 -7.82 -0.94 -20.93
CA ALA A 251 -7.79 -0.49 -22.32
C ALA A 251 -7.70 1.05 -22.49
N ALA A 252 -8.30 1.83 -21.59
CA ALA A 252 -8.23 3.29 -21.62
C ALA A 252 -6.95 3.87 -21.00
N SER A 253 -6.28 3.09 -20.14
CA SER A 253 -5.05 3.47 -19.44
C SER A 253 -3.80 3.18 -20.31
N ASP A 254 -2.70 3.91 -20.09
CA ASP A 254 -1.43 3.59 -20.80
C ASP A 254 -0.84 2.25 -20.35
N TYR A 255 -1.12 1.87 -19.11
CA TYR A 255 -0.85 0.54 -18.59
C TYR A 255 -1.95 0.14 -17.60
N CYS A 256 -2.13 -1.16 -17.40
CA CYS A 256 -3.09 -1.68 -16.44
C CYS A 256 -2.52 -1.53 -15.02
N ALA A 257 -3.07 -0.59 -14.25
CA ALA A 257 -2.57 -0.21 -12.94
C ALA A 257 -3.43 -0.85 -11.85
N ALA A 258 -2.89 -1.83 -11.13
CA ALA A 258 -3.68 -2.68 -10.24
C ALA A 258 -3.19 -2.69 -8.79
N ASN A 259 -4.10 -2.55 -7.84
CA ASN A 259 -3.85 -2.83 -6.43
C ASN A 259 -4.05 -4.33 -6.16
N CYS A 260 -3.10 -4.94 -5.46
CA CYS A 260 -3.14 -6.38 -5.18
C CYS A 260 -2.38 -6.73 -3.89
N HIS A 261 -3.12 -7.13 -2.85
CA HIS A 261 -2.54 -7.56 -1.58
C HIS A 261 -2.86 -9.03 -1.33
N ALA A 262 -1.81 -9.83 -1.17
CA ALA A 262 -1.95 -11.25 -0.83
C ALA A 262 -2.62 -11.48 0.54
N PHE A 263 -2.53 -10.51 1.45
CA PHE A 263 -3.14 -10.58 2.79
C PHE A 263 -4.66 -10.83 2.77
N PHE A 264 -5.35 -10.37 1.74
CA PHE A 264 -6.81 -10.55 1.63
C PHE A 264 -7.21 -11.93 1.08
N ASP A 265 -6.26 -12.78 0.72
CA ASP A 265 -6.49 -14.18 0.39
C ASP A 265 -6.21 -15.06 1.62
N GLU A 266 -7.23 -15.76 2.11
CA GLU A 266 -7.14 -16.52 3.36
C GLU A 266 -6.21 -17.75 3.28
N GLU A 267 -5.82 -18.17 2.07
CA GLU A 267 -4.98 -19.34 1.84
C GLU A 267 -3.50 -18.98 1.62
N VAL A 268 -3.18 -17.70 1.49
CA VAL A 268 -1.82 -17.25 1.19
C VAL A 268 -1.08 -16.90 2.48
N GLU A 269 0.03 -17.61 2.73
CA GLU A 269 1.00 -17.24 3.76
C GLU A 269 1.89 -16.08 3.28
N ALA A 270 2.44 -15.33 4.23
CA ALA A 270 3.26 -14.15 3.94
C ALA A 270 4.41 -14.42 2.96
N ALA A 271 5.11 -15.55 3.11
CA ALA A 271 6.20 -15.93 2.21
C ALA A 271 5.74 -16.21 0.76
N GLY A 272 4.45 -16.51 0.55
CA GLY A 272 3.83 -16.73 -0.76
C GLY A 272 3.30 -15.45 -1.43
N ALA A 273 3.39 -14.29 -0.79
CA ALA A 273 2.79 -13.05 -1.28
C ALA A 273 3.26 -12.67 -2.70
N GLY A 274 4.55 -12.75 -2.98
CA GLY A 274 5.11 -12.43 -4.29
C GLY A 274 4.60 -13.33 -5.40
N ALA A 275 4.61 -14.65 -5.17
CA ALA A 275 4.10 -15.62 -6.13
C ALA A 275 2.61 -15.42 -6.43
N PHE A 276 1.81 -15.18 -5.39
CA PHE A 276 0.38 -14.88 -5.54
C PHE A 276 0.15 -13.64 -6.40
N VAL A 277 0.79 -12.51 -6.06
CA VAL A 277 0.61 -11.24 -6.78
C VAL A 277 1.08 -11.37 -8.23
N ARG A 278 2.18 -12.08 -8.51
CA ARG A 278 2.60 -12.41 -9.88
C ARG A 278 1.58 -13.24 -10.64
N GLY A 279 0.94 -14.21 -9.99
CA GLY A 279 -0.17 -14.96 -10.58
C GLY A 279 -1.34 -14.06 -10.98
N GLN A 280 -1.68 -13.07 -10.14
CA GLN A 280 -2.73 -12.09 -10.46
C GLN A 280 -2.35 -11.18 -11.63
N VAL A 281 -1.07 -10.77 -11.72
CA VAL A 281 -0.55 -10.07 -12.91
C VAL A 281 -0.75 -10.91 -14.18
N GLY A 282 -0.46 -12.21 -14.12
CA GLY A 282 -0.66 -13.13 -15.24
C GLY A 282 -2.09 -13.15 -15.75
N LYS A 283 -3.08 -13.17 -14.84
CA LYS A 283 -4.51 -13.13 -15.22
C LYS A 283 -4.89 -11.83 -15.94
N LEU A 284 -4.38 -10.69 -15.48
CA LEU A 284 -4.63 -9.40 -16.14
C LEU A 284 -3.98 -9.33 -17.54
N LEU A 285 -2.77 -9.89 -17.68
CA LEU A 285 -2.11 -9.98 -18.99
C LEU A 285 -2.92 -10.86 -19.95
N GLU A 286 -3.36 -12.05 -19.51
CA GLU A 286 -4.19 -12.96 -20.32
C GLU A 286 -5.51 -12.30 -20.75
N MET A 287 -6.18 -11.59 -19.84
CA MET A 287 -7.39 -10.82 -20.15
C MET A 287 -7.12 -9.77 -21.26
N MET A 288 -6.06 -8.95 -21.11
CA MET A 288 -5.74 -7.91 -22.08
C MET A 288 -5.33 -8.48 -23.45
N GLU A 289 -4.66 -9.64 -23.48
CA GLU A 289 -4.36 -10.34 -24.73
C GLU A 289 -5.61 -10.80 -25.46
N GLY A 290 -6.59 -11.36 -24.73
CA GLY A 290 -7.87 -11.80 -25.28
C GLY A 290 -8.68 -10.67 -25.91
N ASP A 291 -8.60 -9.46 -25.33
CA ASP A 291 -9.28 -8.26 -25.82
C ASP A 291 -8.51 -7.54 -26.95
N GLY A 292 -7.32 -8.02 -27.30
CA GLY A 292 -6.48 -7.38 -28.31
C GLY A 292 -5.92 -6.03 -27.89
N ASP A 293 -5.82 -5.77 -26.58
CA ASP A 293 -5.40 -4.48 -26.04
C ASP A 293 -3.90 -4.27 -26.27
N ARG A 294 -3.59 -3.21 -27.01
CA ARG A 294 -2.22 -2.81 -27.37
C ARG A 294 -2.04 -1.37 -26.98
N ASP A 295 -0.82 -1.03 -26.61
CA ASP A 295 -0.42 0.36 -26.45
C ASP A 295 -0.66 1.11 -27.76
N GLY A 296 -1.49 2.16 -27.73
CA GLY A 296 -1.97 2.84 -28.94
C GLY A 296 -0.87 3.56 -29.72
N ASP A 297 0.24 3.89 -29.07
CA ASP A 297 1.36 4.62 -29.67
C ASP A 297 2.41 3.65 -30.26
N THR A 298 2.67 2.53 -29.59
CA THR A 298 3.74 1.59 -29.95
C THR A 298 3.26 0.28 -30.56
N GLY A 299 1.97 -0.06 -30.42
CA GLY A 299 1.40 -1.36 -30.80
C GLY A 299 1.89 -2.54 -29.95
N LYS A 300 2.68 -2.28 -28.90
CA LYS A 300 3.21 -3.30 -27.98
C LYS A 300 2.10 -3.78 -27.04
N ARG A 301 2.29 -4.96 -26.44
CA ARG A 301 1.43 -5.42 -25.34
C ARG A 301 1.49 -4.40 -24.21
N LYS A 302 0.33 -4.02 -23.66
CA LYS A 302 0.31 -3.15 -22.49
C LYS A 302 0.87 -3.88 -21.28
N LYS A 303 1.62 -3.15 -20.46
CA LYS A 303 2.16 -3.67 -19.21
C LYS A 303 1.10 -3.65 -18.10
N VAL A 304 1.30 -4.52 -17.11
CA VAL A 304 0.60 -4.47 -15.81
C VAL A 304 1.58 -3.95 -14.77
N VAL A 305 1.16 -2.97 -13.99
CA VAL A 305 1.93 -2.42 -12.86
C VAL A 305 1.12 -2.61 -11.60
N ILE A 306 1.74 -3.21 -10.58
CA ILE A 306 1.15 -3.32 -9.25
C ILE A 306 1.39 -2.02 -8.51
N THR A 307 0.32 -1.28 -8.28
CA THR A 307 0.38 0.08 -7.74
C THR A 307 0.25 0.14 -6.23
N GLU A 308 -0.20 -0.95 -5.61
CA GLU A 308 -0.12 -1.22 -4.17
C GLU A 308 0.00 -2.72 -3.93
N SER A 309 1.00 -3.11 -3.14
CA SER A 309 1.06 -4.43 -2.51
C SER A 309 1.86 -4.37 -1.23
N GLY A 310 1.46 -5.14 -0.23
CA GLY A 310 2.09 -5.12 1.09
C GLY A 310 1.51 -6.17 2.02
N TRP A 311 1.86 -6.05 3.29
CA TRP A 311 1.38 -6.92 4.35
C TRP A 311 1.35 -6.15 5.68
N PRO A 312 0.28 -6.26 6.48
CA PRO A 312 0.21 -5.52 7.74
C PRO A 312 1.01 -6.20 8.85
N HIS A 313 1.61 -5.42 9.74
CA HIS A 313 2.38 -5.93 10.88
C HIS A 313 1.53 -6.15 12.14
N ALA A 314 0.29 -5.65 12.17
CA ALA A 314 -0.67 -5.88 13.24
C ALA A 314 -2.12 -5.91 12.70
N GLY A 315 -3.04 -6.43 13.51
CA GLY A 315 -4.43 -6.69 13.14
C GLY A 315 -4.85 -8.12 13.51
N GLN A 316 -5.91 -8.60 12.87
CA GLN A 316 -6.40 -9.97 12.99
C GLN A 316 -5.92 -10.81 11.81
N ALA A 317 -5.78 -12.12 12.02
CA ALA A 317 -5.46 -13.05 10.95
C ALA A 317 -6.66 -13.23 10.01
N ASN A 318 -6.37 -13.34 8.71
CA ASN A 318 -7.29 -13.80 7.69
C ASN A 318 -6.86 -15.21 7.23
N GLY A 319 -7.39 -16.26 7.87
CA GLY A 319 -6.92 -17.63 7.61
C GLY A 319 -5.43 -17.78 7.88
N LYS A 320 -4.66 -18.16 6.84
CA LYS A 320 -3.19 -18.27 6.86
C LYS A 320 -2.47 -16.92 6.74
N ALA A 321 -3.16 -15.87 6.32
CA ALA A 321 -2.60 -14.53 6.26
C ALA A 321 -2.57 -13.88 7.65
N VAL A 322 -1.49 -14.13 8.39
CA VAL A 322 -1.29 -13.64 9.75
C VAL A 322 -0.46 -12.33 9.75
N PRO A 323 -0.96 -11.22 10.33
CA PRO A 323 -0.18 -10.00 10.48
C PRO A 323 0.86 -10.12 11.60
N SER A 324 2.11 -9.77 11.29
CA SER A 324 3.21 -9.63 12.27
C SER A 324 4.37 -8.89 11.60
N LEU A 325 5.31 -8.33 12.36
CA LEU A 325 6.54 -7.76 11.79
C LEU A 325 7.37 -8.81 11.01
N GLU A 326 7.39 -10.05 11.49
CA GLU A 326 8.08 -11.16 10.82
C GLU A 326 7.44 -11.48 9.47
N ASN A 327 6.10 -11.60 9.45
CA ASN A 327 5.35 -11.88 8.24
C ASN A 327 5.37 -10.70 7.27
N GLN A 328 5.33 -9.46 7.75
CA GLN A 328 5.51 -8.29 6.89
C GLN A 328 6.86 -8.32 6.18
N ARG A 329 7.95 -8.63 6.90
CA ARG A 329 9.29 -8.76 6.31
C ARG A 329 9.36 -9.92 5.30
N ALA A 330 8.73 -11.06 5.59
CA ALA A 330 8.66 -12.20 4.68
C ALA A 330 7.89 -11.86 3.39
N ALA A 331 6.74 -11.18 3.51
CA ALA A 331 5.93 -10.76 2.38
C ALA A 331 6.61 -9.71 1.51
N VAL A 332 7.20 -8.66 2.11
CA VAL A 332 7.93 -7.63 1.37
C VAL A 332 9.14 -8.25 0.64
N ARG A 333 9.85 -9.20 1.27
CA ARG A 333 10.93 -9.95 0.61
C ARG A 333 10.41 -10.76 -0.58
N SER A 334 9.36 -11.54 -0.38
CA SER A 334 8.72 -12.35 -1.42
C SER A 334 8.25 -11.49 -2.60
N LEU A 335 7.62 -10.34 -2.33
CA LEU A 335 7.22 -9.36 -3.34
C LEU A 335 8.43 -8.82 -4.12
N ARG A 336 9.50 -8.42 -3.42
CA ARG A 336 10.72 -7.95 -4.08
C ARG A 336 11.34 -9.02 -4.96
N GLU A 337 11.54 -10.22 -4.46
CA GLU A 337 12.12 -11.35 -5.21
C GLU A 337 11.28 -11.67 -6.45
N ALA A 338 9.96 -11.76 -6.28
CA ALA A 338 9.05 -12.02 -7.39
C ALA A 338 9.09 -10.92 -8.46
N PHE A 339 9.29 -9.65 -8.08
CA PHE A 339 9.33 -8.49 -8.99
C PHE A 339 10.75 -8.00 -9.30
N ALA A 340 11.78 -8.72 -8.89
CA ALA A 340 13.15 -8.38 -9.24
C ALA A 340 13.29 -8.40 -10.77
N ARG A 341 13.97 -7.39 -11.32
CA ARG A 341 14.33 -7.44 -12.74
C ARG A 341 15.21 -8.68 -12.91
N SER A 342 14.84 -9.58 -13.82
CA SER A 342 15.73 -10.66 -14.24
C SER A 342 17.03 -10.01 -14.71
N GLY A 343 18.06 -10.06 -13.88
CA GLY A 343 19.38 -9.60 -14.27
C GLY A 343 19.79 -10.42 -15.49
N SER A 344 20.23 -9.74 -16.53
CA SER A 344 21.08 -10.34 -17.55
C SER A 344 22.19 -11.13 -16.86
N GLY A 345 22.11 -12.47 -16.88
CA GLY A 345 23.16 -13.39 -16.44
C GLY A 345 23.32 -13.55 -14.92
N ALA A 346 22.39 -14.24 -14.28
CA ALA A 346 22.73 -15.09 -13.14
C ALA A 346 22.35 -16.52 -13.55
N GLY A 347 23.30 -17.20 -14.18
CA GLY A 347 23.21 -18.63 -14.43
C GLY A 347 23.02 -19.35 -13.11
N ALA A 348 22.31 -20.47 -13.19
CA ALA A 348 22.19 -21.42 -12.11
C ALA A 348 23.58 -21.90 -11.70
N ASP A 349 24.12 -21.35 -10.61
CA ASP A 349 25.20 -21.99 -9.86
C ASP A 349 24.54 -23.05 -8.97
N ALA A 350 24.07 -24.11 -9.62
CA ALA A 350 23.82 -25.38 -8.97
C ALA A 350 25.16 -26.10 -8.91
N ASP A 351 25.70 -26.19 -7.69
CA ASP A 351 26.83 -27.04 -7.36
C ASP A 351 26.61 -28.44 -7.93
N ALA A 352 27.40 -28.82 -8.93
CA ALA A 352 27.53 -30.18 -9.39
C ALA A 352 29.01 -30.43 -9.76
N ASP A 353 29.78 -30.73 -8.72
CA ASP A 353 31.02 -31.48 -8.85
C ASP A 353 30.72 -32.84 -9.50
N ALA A 354 31.17 -33.04 -10.74
CA ALA A 354 31.43 -34.36 -11.30
C ALA A 354 32.38 -34.23 -12.50
N ASP A 355 33.64 -34.54 -12.24
CA ASP A 355 34.66 -34.86 -13.24
C ASP A 355 34.20 -35.99 -14.17
N ALA A 356 34.45 -35.86 -15.48
CA ALA A 356 35.00 -36.93 -16.31
C ALA A 356 35.34 -36.46 -17.72
N ASP A 357 36.57 -36.77 -18.11
CA ASP A 357 37.27 -36.54 -19.36
C ASP A 357 36.59 -37.09 -20.63
N ALA A 358 36.99 -36.50 -21.77
CA ALA A 358 37.56 -37.18 -22.95
C ALA A 358 36.85 -36.98 -24.30
N ASP A 359 37.63 -36.36 -25.18
CA ASP A 359 37.91 -36.69 -26.58
C ASP A 359 37.04 -36.14 -27.73
N ALA A 360 37.82 -35.59 -28.67
CA ALA A 360 37.52 -35.00 -29.96
C ALA A 360 36.91 -35.97 -30.98
N ASP A 361 36.17 -35.44 -31.97
CA ASP A 361 36.66 -35.35 -33.35
C ASP A 361 35.62 -34.72 -34.32
N ALA A 362 36.16 -33.79 -35.12
CA ALA A 362 35.91 -33.37 -36.50
C ALA A 362 34.57 -33.60 -37.25
N ASP A 363 34.12 -32.48 -37.85
CA ASP A 363 33.66 -32.26 -39.24
C ASP A 363 32.43 -32.99 -39.80
N ALA A 364 31.39 -32.21 -40.15
CA ALA A 364 30.83 -32.19 -41.51
C ALA A 364 29.77 -31.09 -41.68
N ASP A 365 29.94 -30.33 -42.75
CA ASP A 365 29.04 -29.31 -43.29
C ASP A 365 27.65 -29.85 -43.62
N ALA A 366 26.61 -29.07 -43.30
CA ALA A 366 25.33 -29.12 -43.99
C ALA A 366 24.67 -27.75 -43.92
N ASP A 367 24.79 -27.02 -45.03
CA ASP A 367 23.94 -25.90 -45.40
C ASP A 367 22.46 -26.35 -45.37
N ALA A 368 21.67 -25.73 -44.51
CA ALA A 368 20.23 -25.73 -44.62
C ALA A 368 19.72 -24.35 -44.20
N ASP A 369 19.36 -23.57 -45.22
CA ASP A 369 18.53 -22.38 -45.11
C ASP A 369 17.28 -22.70 -44.30
N ALA A 370 17.27 -22.25 -43.04
CA ALA A 370 16.08 -22.09 -42.26
C ALA A 370 16.18 -20.70 -41.62
N ASP A 371 15.34 -19.79 -42.10
CA ASP A 371 15.02 -18.51 -41.48
C ASP A 371 14.49 -18.76 -40.06
N ALA A 372 15.38 -19.08 -39.13
CA ALA A 372 15.14 -19.02 -37.71
C ALA A 372 15.61 -17.65 -37.25
N ASP A 373 14.68 -16.69 -37.33
CA ASP A 373 14.78 -15.40 -36.65
C ASP A 373 15.20 -15.68 -35.18
N PRO A 374 16.42 -15.30 -34.75
CA PRO A 374 16.78 -15.45 -33.37
C PRO A 374 15.95 -14.40 -32.64
N LYS A 375 14.93 -14.86 -31.90
CA LYS A 375 14.22 -14.06 -30.89
C LYS A 375 15.24 -13.60 -29.83
N THR A 376 16.00 -12.57 -30.16
CA THR A 376 16.90 -11.88 -29.26
C THR A 376 16.04 -10.96 -28.42
N GLY A 377 15.93 -11.30 -27.13
CA GLY A 377 15.56 -10.39 -26.05
C GLY A 377 14.23 -9.68 -26.24
N GLU A 378 13.13 -10.35 -25.91
CA GLU A 378 11.99 -9.61 -25.38
C GLU A 378 12.55 -8.90 -24.13
N GLU A 379 12.74 -7.58 -24.24
CA GLU A 379 13.07 -6.76 -23.09
C GLU A 379 11.95 -6.97 -22.08
N ASP A 380 12.18 -7.84 -21.10
CA ASP A 380 11.38 -7.99 -19.89
C ASP A 380 11.58 -6.73 -19.01
N GLY A 381 11.30 -5.58 -19.62
CA GLY A 381 11.43 -4.25 -19.10
C GLY A 381 10.23 -3.90 -18.26
N GLU A 382 10.39 -4.13 -16.96
CA GLU A 382 9.69 -3.44 -15.87
C GLU A 382 8.25 -3.86 -15.58
N VAL A 383 8.11 -4.99 -14.88
CA VAL A 383 6.92 -5.21 -14.05
C VAL A 383 7.06 -4.36 -12.79
N GLY A 384 6.41 -3.20 -12.82
CA GLY A 384 6.46 -2.21 -11.75
C GLY A 384 5.69 -2.67 -10.51
N LEU A 385 6.34 -2.55 -9.36
CA LEU A 385 5.74 -2.78 -8.04
C LEU A 385 5.89 -1.50 -7.22
N VAL A 386 4.80 -1.07 -6.61
CA VAL A 386 4.77 -0.03 -5.58
C VAL A 386 4.37 -0.68 -4.27
N LEU A 387 5.30 -0.68 -3.32
CA LEU A 387 5.09 -1.24 -2.00
C LEU A 387 4.12 -0.38 -1.19
N PHE A 388 3.26 -1.02 -0.40
CA PHE A 388 2.27 -0.39 0.46
C PHE A 388 2.53 -0.76 1.93
N SER A 389 2.87 0.19 2.81
CA SER A 389 3.18 1.60 2.56
C SER A 389 4.46 2.03 3.27
N SER A 390 4.89 3.27 3.06
CA SER A 390 6.11 3.80 3.69
C SER A 390 6.01 3.82 5.22
N PHE A 391 4.97 4.42 5.77
CA PHE A 391 4.75 4.58 7.22
C PHE A 391 3.34 4.15 7.60
N ASP A 392 3.13 3.82 8.87
CA ASP A 392 1.82 3.53 9.41
C ASP A 392 0.89 4.75 9.31
N ASP A 393 -0.33 4.50 8.83
CA ASP A 393 -1.37 5.51 8.62
C ASP A 393 -2.36 5.46 9.79
N LEU A 394 -1.92 5.91 10.96
CA LEU A 394 -2.68 5.79 12.22
C LEU A 394 -4.02 6.55 12.23
N TRP A 395 -4.20 7.47 11.28
CA TRP A 395 -5.43 8.23 11.07
C TRP A 395 -6.55 7.40 10.43
N LYS A 396 -6.21 6.27 9.78
CA LYS A 396 -7.19 5.38 9.17
C LYS A 396 -8.04 4.69 10.23
N VAL A 397 -9.22 4.23 9.81
CA VAL A 397 -10.19 3.57 10.69
C VAL A 397 -10.19 2.07 10.43
N ASP A 398 -9.80 1.32 11.46
CA ASP A 398 -9.86 -0.14 11.47
C ASP A 398 -11.31 -0.63 11.29
N ASN A 399 -11.48 -1.68 10.50
CA ASN A 399 -12.79 -2.28 10.26
C ASN A 399 -12.66 -3.79 10.02
N GLY A 400 -13.80 -4.50 10.01
CA GLY A 400 -13.83 -5.95 9.85
C GLY A 400 -13.34 -6.44 8.49
N TYR A 401 -13.59 -5.70 7.42
CA TYR A 401 -13.17 -6.06 6.05
C TYR A 401 -11.65 -6.07 5.87
N THR A 402 -10.97 -5.29 6.72
CA THR A 402 -9.52 -5.10 6.70
C THR A 402 -8.85 -5.85 7.83
N PHE A 403 -9.60 -6.70 8.54
CA PHE A 403 -9.12 -7.46 9.70
C PHE A 403 -8.52 -6.55 10.78
N GLY A 404 -9.03 -5.32 10.90
CA GLY A 404 -8.49 -4.31 11.82
C GLY A 404 -7.03 -3.95 11.57
N ALA A 405 -6.58 -4.01 10.31
CA ALA A 405 -5.19 -3.84 9.93
C ALA A 405 -4.89 -2.49 9.24
N GLU A 406 -5.89 -1.63 8.98
CA GLU A 406 -5.75 -0.42 8.16
C GLU A 406 -4.58 0.50 8.57
N LYS A 407 -4.28 0.56 9.87
CA LYS A 407 -3.24 1.45 10.41
C LYS A 407 -1.82 0.91 10.28
N PHE A 408 -1.64 -0.38 10.02
CA PHE A 408 -0.40 -1.10 10.35
C PHE A 408 0.35 -1.64 9.12
N TRP A 409 0.34 -0.90 8.00
CA TRP A 409 0.97 -1.32 6.74
C TRP A 409 2.35 -0.71 6.50
N GLY A 410 2.81 0.18 7.38
CA GLY A 410 4.10 0.85 7.25
C GLY A 410 5.26 -0.13 7.29
N ILE A 411 6.13 -0.07 6.29
CA ILE A 411 7.36 -0.88 6.19
C ILE A 411 8.53 -0.18 6.89
N LEU A 412 8.40 1.11 7.20
CA LEU A 412 9.35 1.91 7.97
C LEU A 412 8.73 2.38 9.29
N GLY A 413 9.59 2.88 10.19
CA GLY A 413 9.16 3.57 11.40
C GLY A 413 8.90 2.69 12.62
N HIS A 414 9.29 1.42 12.59
CA HIS A 414 9.14 0.45 13.68
C HIS A 414 10.46 -0.23 14.07
#